data_AF-A0A816SYZ8-F1
#
_entry.id   AF-A0A816SYZ8-F1
#
_cell.length_a   1.000
_cell.length_b   1.000
_cell.length_c   1.000
_cell.angle_alpha   90.00
_cell.angle_beta   90.00
_cell.angle_gamma   90.00
#
_symmetry.space_group_name_H-M   'P 1'
#
loop_
_entity.id
_entity.type
_entity.pdbx_description
1 polymer ?
#
loop_
_entity_poly.entity_id
_entity_poly.type
_entity_poly.pdbx_seq_one_letter_code
_entity_poly.pdbx_strand_id
1 'polypeptide(L)'
;MRFFIFLIFAGATALPANFDYYDDSILVPPTTVAEIISYDSLLGYSCHSDRNCGGLVSNALCVNGKCECEPGYIANGLWSCLEIKKSCDN
;
A
#
# COMPACT_ATOMS: atom_id res chain seq x y z
N MET A 1 -1.04 17.53 -58.50
CA MET A 1 -1.06 16.77 -57.23
C MET A 1 0.36 16.52 -56.76
N ARG A 2 0.78 17.09 -55.63
CA ARG A 2 1.96 16.67 -54.86
C ARG A 2 1.78 17.23 -53.44
N PHE A 3 1.72 16.31 -52.48
CA PHE A 3 1.27 16.52 -51.11
C PHE A 3 2.22 17.43 -50.33
N PHE A 4 1.67 18.47 -49.70
CA PHE A 4 2.29 19.16 -48.59
C PHE A 4 2.22 18.25 -47.36
N ILE A 5 3.31 17.56 -47.02
CA ILE A 5 3.44 16.91 -45.71
C ILE A 5 4.09 17.93 -44.77
N PHE A 6 3.28 18.80 -44.20
CA PHE A 6 3.63 19.53 -42.98
C PHE A 6 3.30 18.63 -41.81
N LEU A 7 4.28 17.85 -41.32
CA LEU A 7 4.19 17.31 -39.98
C LEU A 7 4.94 18.24 -39.03
N ILE A 8 4.15 18.84 -38.17
CA ILE A 8 4.47 19.93 -37.26
C ILE A 8 5.39 19.39 -36.17
N PHE A 9 6.57 20.00 -36.03
CA PHE A 9 7.36 19.88 -34.80
C PHE A 9 6.62 20.66 -33.70
N ALA A 10 6.00 19.93 -32.77
CA ALA A 10 5.62 20.47 -31.47
C ALA A 10 6.41 19.71 -30.40
N GLY A 11 7.41 20.39 -29.85
CA GLY A 11 8.20 19.89 -28.74
C GLY A 11 7.50 20.09 -27.38
N ALA A 12 8.12 19.44 -26.40
CA ALA A 12 7.97 19.57 -24.94
C ALA A 12 6.66 19.09 -24.31
N THR A 13 6.73 18.00 -23.52
CA THR A 13 6.91 18.12 -22.06
C THR A 13 7.50 16.81 -21.51
N ALA A 14 8.54 16.95 -20.69
CA ALA A 14 9.03 15.88 -19.83
C ALA A 14 8.02 15.64 -18.71
N LEU A 15 7.73 14.37 -18.39
CA LEU A 15 7.30 13.88 -17.08
C LEU A 15 7.40 12.33 -17.11
N PRO A 16 8.42 11.70 -16.50
CA PRO A 16 8.25 10.37 -15.93
C PRO A 16 7.69 10.56 -14.53
N ALA A 17 6.37 10.45 -14.36
CA ALA A 17 5.72 10.42 -13.05
C ALA A 17 4.75 9.24 -13.02
N ASN A 18 5.32 8.05 -13.16
CA ASN A 18 4.72 6.84 -12.61
C ASN A 18 5.86 5.92 -12.20
N PHE A 19 6.64 6.42 -11.24
CA PHE A 19 7.53 5.62 -10.43
C PHE A 19 6.97 5.69 -9.01
N ASP A 20 5.91 4.93 -8.77
CA ASP A 20 5.60 4.49 -7.42
C ASP A 20 6.10 3.05 -7.32
N TYR A 21 7.42 2.95 -7.18
CA TYR A 21 8.11 1.97 -6.34
C TYR A 21 7.35 0.64 -6.14
N TYR A 22 7.34 -0.23 -7.16
CA TYR A 22 7.19 -1.65 -6.94
C TYR A 22 8.59 -2.17 -6.59
N ASP A 23 8.81 -2.52 -5.32
CA ASP A 23 10.03 -3.24 -4.90
C ASP A 23 9.98 -4.64 -5.52
N ASP A 24 10.49 -4.75 -6.75
CA ASP A 24 10.75 -5.99 -7.47
C ASP A 24 12.01 -6.65 -6.86
N SER A 25 11.90 -7.08 -5.60
CA SER A 25 12.96 -7.83 -4.90
C SER A 25 12.50 -9.21 -4.41
N ILE A 26 11.31 -9.69 -4.84
CA ILE A 26 10.88 -11.05 -4.54
C ILE A 26 10.49 -11.80 -5.82
N LEU A 27 11.29 -12.82 -6.14
CA LEU A 27 10.99 -13.82 -7.17
C LEU A 27 9.76 -14.64 -6.73
N VAL A 28 8.55 -14.17 -7.03
CA VAL A 28 7.33 -15.00 -6.96
C VAL A 28 6.74 -15.19 -8.36
N PRO A 29 6.50 -16.44 -8.81
CA PRO A 29 5.88 -16.69 -10.11
C PRO A 29 4.41 -16.22 -10.12
N PRO A 30 3.91 -15.65 -11.24
CA PRO A 30 2.52 -15.23 -11.40
C PRO A 30 1.66 -16.47 -11.63
N THR A 31 1.44 -17.27 -10.58
CA THR A 31 0.62 -18.47 -10.67
C THR A 31 -0.22 -18.63 -9.42
N THR A 32 -1.54 -18.61 -9.61
CA THR A 32 -2.63 -19.03 -8.71
C THR A 32 -3.19 -17.96 -7.75
N VAL A 33 -4.26 -17.28 -8.18
CA VAL A 33 -5.48 -16.88 -7.43
C VAL A 33 -5.39 -16.45 -5.94
N ALA A 34 -4.25 -15.95 -5.46
CA ALA A 34 -4.08 -15.31 -4.15
C ALA A 34 -4.01 -13.76 -4.25
N GLU A 35 -4.29 -13.19 -5.42
CA GLU A 35 -4.13 -11.76 -5.71
C GLU A 35 -5.42 -10.92 -5.57
N ILE A 36 -6.26 -11.18 -4.55
CA ILE A 36 -7.31 -10.20 -4.14
C ILE A 36 -7.32 -9.97 -2.63
N ILE A 37 -6.23 -10.30 -1.93
CA ILE A 37 -6.02 -9.86 -0.55
C ILE A 37 -4.62 -9.28 -0.50
N SER A 38 -4.52 -7.96 -0.51
CA SER A 38 -3.27 -7.24 -0.35
C SER A 38 -2.73 -7.54 1.05
N TYR A 39 -1.84 -8.54 1.15
CA TYR A 39 -1.23 -8.95 2.41
C TYR A 39 -0.40 -7.81 3.04
N ASP A 40 0.01 -6.81 2.26
CA ASP A 40 0.65 -5.54 2.68
C ASP A 40 -0.21 -4.75 3.69
N SER A 41 -1.52 -4.99 3.74
CA SER A 41 -2.43 -4.28 4.65
C SER A 41 -2.68 -5.00 5.97
N LEU A 42 -2.03 -6.15 6.22
CA LEU A 42 -2.18 -6.95 7.44
C LEU A 42 -1.18 -6.54 8.52
N LEU A 43 -1.53 -6.75 9.80
CA LEU A 43 -0.62 -6.47 10.91
C LEU A 43 0.70 -7.26 10.77
N GLY A 44 1.83 -6.57 10.96
CA GLY A 44 3.19 -7.11 10.85
C GLY A 44 3.78 -7.15 9.43
N TYR A 45 2.96 -6.89 8.40
CA TYR A 45 3.42 -6.79 7.02
C TYR A 45 4.00 -5.42 6.74
N SER A 46 4.82 -5.37 5.69
CA SER A 46 5.42 -4.13 5.21
C SER A 46 4.34 -3.12 4.84
N CYS A 47 4.64 -1.83 5.00
CA CYS A 47 3.76 -0.76 4.56
C CYS A 47 4.61 0.46 4.21
N HIS A 48 4.05 1.34 3.37
CA HIS A 48 4.66 2.62 3.02
C HIS A 48 3.94 3.82 3.67
N SER A 49 2.65 3.68 3.94
CA SER A 49 1.77 4.73 4.45
C SER A 49 0.72 4.12 5.37
N ASP A 50 0.22 4.90 6.34
CA ASP A 50 -0.89 4.50 7.20
C ASP A 50 -2.13 4.08 6.40
N ARG A 51 -2.31 4.64 5.19
CA ARG A 51 -3.40 4.28 4.29
C ARG A 51 -3.33 2.82 3.81
N ASN A 52 -2.14 2.23 3.74
CA ASN A 52 -1.96 0.81 3.41
C ASN A 52 -2.58 -0.09 4.48
N CYS A 53 -2.35 0.23 5.76
CA CYS A 53 -2.82 -0.56 6.90
C CYS A 53 -4.30 -0.33 7.19
N GLY A 54 -4.75 0.94 7.13
CA GLY A 54 -6.12 1.33 7.46
C GLY A 54 -7.20 0.84 6.49
N GLY A 55 -6.83 0.24 5.35
CA GLY A 55 -7.79 -0.28 4.37
C GLY A 55 -8.42 -1.63 4.76
N LEU A 56 -7.68 -2.49 5.46
CA LEU A 56 -8.13 -3.83 5.89
C LEU A 56 -8.20 -3.95 7.41
N VAL A 57 -7.33 -3.26 8.14
CA VAL A 57 -7.29 -3.29 9.61
C VAL A 57 -7.64 -1.93 10.15
N SER A 58 -8.82 -1.81 10.74
CA SER A 58 -9.22 -0.60 11.45
C SER A 58 -8.33 -0.39 12.67
N ASN A 59 -7.96 0.88 12.90
CA ASN A 59 -7.04 1.30 13.95
C ASN A 59 -5.63 0.72 13.83
N ALA A 60 -5.12 0.63 12.60
CA ALA A 60 -3.73 0.28 12.31
C ALA A 60 -3.01 1.42 11.56
N LEU A 61 -1.74 1.61 11.90
CA LEU A 61 -0.83 2.62 11.33
C LEU A 61 0.42 1.94 10.79
N CYS A 62 1.12 2.64 9.91
CA CYS A 62 2.41 2.21 9.40
C CYS A 62 3.54 2.70 10.31
N VAL A 63 4.04 1.81 11.15
CA VAL A 63 5.09 2.09 12.13
C VAL A 63 6.36 1.37 11.71
N ASN A 64 7.47 2.10 11.52
CA ASN A 64 8.74 1.54 11.04
C ASN A 64 8.63 0.71 9.74
N GLY A 65 7.72 1.11 8.84
CA GLY A 65 7.47 0.38 7.60
C GLY A 65 6.72 -0.93 7.81
N LYS A 66 6.06 -1.13 8.96
CA LYS A 66 5.16 -2.26 9.23
C LYS A 66 3.81 -1.83 9.77
N CYS A 67 2.76 -2.55 9.43
CA CYS A 67 1.43 -2.28 9.99
C CYS A 67 1.37 -2.72 11.46
N GLU A 68 1.11 -1.77 12.33
CA GLU A 68 0.94 -1.97 13.77
C GLU A 68 -0.35 -1.30 14.25
N CYS A 69 -0.90 -1.76 15.38
CA CYS A 69 -2.10 -1.14 15.94
C CYS A 69 -1.82 0.27 16.48
N GLU A 70 -2.81 1.14 16.38
CA GLU A 70 -2.77 2.48 16.95
C GLU A 70 -2.50 2.44 18.46
N PRO A 71 -1.83 3.48 19.03
CA PRO A 71 -1.66 3.58 20.47
C PRO A 71 -3.01 3.48 21.20
N GLY A 72 -3.09 2.57 22.17
CA GLY A 72 -4.35 2.27 22.87
C GLY A 72 -5.12 1.08 22.29
N TYR A 73 -4.64 0.46 21.22
CA TYR A 73 -5.14 -0.80 20.67
C TYR A 73 -4.08 -1.90 20.74
N ILE A 74 -4.52 -3.15 20.81
CA ILE A 74 -3.69 -4.36 20.77
C ILE A 74 -4.11 -5.24 19.60
N ALA A 75 -3.12 -5.84 18.93
CA ALA A 75 -3.35 -6.76 17.83
C ALA A 75 -4.10 -8.02 18.32
N ASN A 76 -5.25 -8.30 17.70
CA ASN A 76 -5.99 -9.54 17.86
C ASN A 76 -5.96 -10.32 16.53
N GLY A 77 -4.87 -11.05 16.32
CA GLY A 77 -4.57 -11.69 15.04
C GLY A 77 -4.00 -10.70 14.02
N LEU A 78 -4.26 -10.96 12.73
CA LEU A 78 -3.69 -10.17 11.62
C LEU A 78 -4.62 -9.07 11.10
N TRP A 79 -5.92 -9.13 11.44
CA TRP A 79 -6.97 -8.34 10.81
C TRP A 79 -7.69 -7.36 11.75
N SER A 80 -7.36 -7.38 13.03
CA SER A 80 -8.14 -6.67 14.05
C SER A 80 -7.24 -6.06 15.10
N CYS A 81 -7.53 -4.81 15.44
CA CYS A 81 -6.97 -4.10 16.60
C CYS A 81 -8.09 -3.90 17.62
N LEU A 82 -7.91 -4.44 18.82
CA LEU A 82 -8.85 -4.30 19.93
C LEU A 82 -8.41 -3.18 20.84
N GLU A 83 -9.34 -2.31 21.23
CA GLU A 83 -9.05 -1.27 22.21
C GLU A 83 -8.62 -1.92 23.53
N ILE A 84 -7.52 -1.43 24.08
CA ILE A 84 -7.06 -1.79 25.41
C ILE A 84 -7.99 -1.06 26.38
N LYS A 85 -9.19 -1.61 26.60
CA LYS A 85 -9.97 -1.23 27.76
C LYS A 85 -9.10 -1.54 28.95
N LYS A 86 -8.74 -0.52 29.72
CA LYS A 86 -8.20 -0.72 31.05
C LYS A 86 -9.32 -1.34 31.87
N SER A 87 -9.47 -2.66 31.76
CA SER A 87 -10.26 -3.46 32.69
C SER A 87 -9.50 -3.50 34.01
N CYS A 88 -9.43 -2.33 34.63
CA CYS A 88 -9.17 -2.12 36.03
C CYS A 88 -10.32 -1.23 36.55
N ASP A 89 -11.55 -1.55 36.15
CA ASP A 89 -12.75 -1.15 36.90
C ASP A 89 -12.84 -2.13 38.08
N ASN A 90 -12.34 -1.69 39.23
CA ASN A 90 -12.48 -2.34 40.53
C ASN A 90 -13.62 -1.67 41.31
#